data_AF-A0A820XSX7-F1
#
_entry.id   AF-A0A820XSX7-F1
#
_cell.length_a   1.000
_cell.length_b   1.000
_cell.length_c   1.000
_cell.angle_alpha   90.00
_cell.angle_beta   90.00
_cell.angle_gamma   90.00
#
_symmetry.space_group_name_H-M   'P 1'
#
loop_
_entity.id
_entity.type
_entity.pdbx_description
1 polymer ?
#
loop_
_entity_poly.entity_id
_entity_poly.type
_entity_poly.pdbx_seq_one_letter_code
_entity_poly.pdbx_strand_id
1 'polypeptide(L)'
;ANATIYASGRYFMVGARYGYLPEIFSCIQKQRLTPLPSIVLMTIISIIYCIPSNIGNLIGFVSFVSWMFFGLTFLATIFCKFTKAKADRVIKVPIPVIIFMILVSIYLVIAPVISSPNIGYLVAIIILLIGLLSLSSLEI
;
A
#
# COMPACT_ATOMS: atom_id res chain seq x y z
N ALA A 1 -11.12 -6.84 -11.96
CA ALA A 1 -12.12 -6.87 -10.87
C ALA A 1 -12.08 -8.18 -10.08
N ASN A 2 -12.35 -9.34 -10.69
CA ASN A 2 -12.39 -10.61 -9.95
C ASN A 2 -11.03 -11.00 -9.33
N ALA A 3 -9.95 -10.99 -10.12
CA ALA A 3 -8.60 -11.32 -9.61
C ALA A 3 -8.11 -10.36 -8.51
N THR A 4 -8.41 -9.06 -8.64
CA THR A 4 -8.02 -8.03 -7.67
C THR A 4 -8.72 -8.22 -6.33
N ILE A 5 -9.98 -8.65 -6.31
CA ILE A 5 -10.74 -8.94 -5.08
C ILE A 5 -10.15 -10.14 -4.32
N TYR A 6 -9.72 -11.18 -5.06
CA TYR A 6 -9.06 -12.34 -4.45
C TYR A 6 -7.69 -12.00 -3.85
N ALA A 7 -6.92 -11.15 -4.53
CA ALA A 7 -5.62 -10.71 -4.03
C ALA A 7 -5.77 -9.77 -2.82
N SER A 8 -6.68 -8.78 -2.89
CA SER A 8 -6.86 -7.78 -1.84
C SER A 8 -7.35 -8.39 -0.53
N GLY A 9 -8.26 -9.38 -0.60
CA GLY A 9 -8.77 -10.08 0.59
C GLY A 9 -7.67 -10.80 1.39
N ARG A 10 -6.59 -11.23 0.74
CA ARG A 10 -5.45 -11.88 1.42
C ARG A 10 -4.61 -10.87 2.22
N TYR A 11 -4.44 -9.65 1.73
CA TYR A 11 -3.70 -8.62 2.46
C TYR A 11 -4.37 -8.28 3.79
N PHE A 12 -5.70 -8.08 3.79
CA PHE A 12 -6.46 -7.80 5.01
C PHE A 12 -6.46 -8.98 5.99
N MET A 13 -6.59 -10.22 5.49
CA MET A 13 -6.54 -11.42 6.32
C MET A 13 -5.19 -11.57 7.03
N VAL A 14 -4.08 -11.31 6.33
CA VAL A 14 -2.73 -11.38 6.91
C VAL A 14 -2.50 -10.23 7.88
N GLY A 15 -2.92 -9.01 7.54
CA GLY A 15 -2.82 -7.85 8.44
C GLY A 15 -3.56 -8.06 9.76
N ALA A 16 -4.75 -8.66 9.73
CA ALA A 16 -5.51 -9.00 10.94
C ALA A 16 -4.83 -10.08 11.79
N ARG A 17 -4.13 -11.05 11.17
CA ARG A 17 -3.36 -12.08 11.90
C ARG A 17 -2.14 -11.53 12.63
N TYR A 18 -1.52 -10.46 12.11
CA TYR A 18 -0.41 -9.77 12.75
C TYR A 18 -0.85 -8.68 13.74
N GLY A 19 -2.15 -8.57 14.02
CA GLY A 19 -2.69 -7.58 14.97
C GLY A 19 -2.79 -6.15 14.40
N TYR A 20 -2.50 -5.93 13.12
CA TYR A 20 -2.61 -4.61 12.48
C TYR A 20 -4.05 -4.23 12.12
N LEU A 21 -4.97 -5.20 12.10
CA LEU A 21 -6.41 -4.99 11.90
C LEU A 21 -7.21 -5.82 12.90
N PRO A 22 -8.49 -5.46 13.17
CA PRO A 22 -9.38 -6.27 14.00
C PRO A 22 -9.47 -7.73 13.54
N GLU A 23 -9.49 -8.66 14.50
CA GLU A 23 -9.43 -10.10 14.25
C GLU A 23 -10.58 -10.62 13.37
N ILE A 24 -11.71 -9.91 13.34
CA ILE A 24 -12.89 -10.20 12.49
C ILE A 24 -12.50 -10.33 11.00
N PHE A 25 -11.50 -9.58 10.54
CA PHE A 25 -11.04 -9.64 9.15
C PHE A 25 -10.18 -10.87 8.83
N SER A 26 -9.69 -11.58 9.85
CA SER A 26 -8.98 -12.85 9.71
C SER A 26 -9.92 -14.06 9.56
N CYS A 27 -11.22 -13.87 9.82
CA CYS A 27 -12.21 -14.95 9.80
C CYS A 27 -12.42 -15.52 8.38
N ILE A 28 -12.31 -16.85 8.27
CA ILE A 28 -12.56 -17.60 7.04
C ILE A 28 -13.87 -18.37 7.17
N GLN A 29 -14.71 -18.33 6.14
CA GLN A 29 -15.98 -19.05 6.14
C GLN A 29 -15.74 -20.58 6.11
N LYS A 30 -16.30 -21.30 7.08
CA LYS A 30 -16.07 -22.74 7.31
C LYS A 30 -16.44 -23.64 6.12
N GLN A 31 -17.47 -23.29 5.34
CA GLN A 31 -17.97 -24.14 4.24
C GLN A 31 -17.33 -23.86 2.89
N ARG A 32 -16.93 -22.62 2.61
CA ARG A 32 -16.42 -22.19 1.29
C ARG A 32 -14.95 -21.75 1.30
N LEU A 33 -14.30 -21.76 2.46
CA LEU A 33 -12.91 -21.36 2.68
C LEU A 33 -12.57 -19.96 2.12
N THR A 34 -13.57 -19.10 1.98
CA THR A 34 -13.42 -17.72 1.49
C THR A 34 -13.36 -16.74 2.66
N PRO A 35 -12.44 -15.76 2.65
CA PRO A 35 -12.40 -14.67 3.63
C PRO A 35 -13.51 -13.65 3.32
N LEU A 36 -14.76 -13.99 3.65
CA LEU A 36 -15.95 -13.17 3.38
C LEU A 36 -15.87 -11.75 3.98
N PRO A 37 -15.53 -11.54 5.28
CA PRO A 37 -15.55 -10.20 5.86
C PRO A 37 -14.55 -9.23 5.21
N SER A 38 -13.37 -9.73 4.84
CA SER A 38 -12.35 -8.95 4.12
C SER A 38 -12.80 -8.54 2.71
N ILE A 39 -13.51 -9.42 2.00
CA ILE A 39 -14.03 -9.14 0.64
C ILE A 39 -15.16 -8.11 0.69
N VAL A 40 -16.05 -8.22 1.69
CA VAL A 40 -17.16 -7.28 1.88
C VAL A 40 -16.63 -5.87 2.18
N LEU A 41 -15.64 -5.74 3.06
CA LEU A 41 -15.00 -4.46 3.35
C LEU A 41 -14.40 -3.82 2.09
N MET A 42 -13.65 -4.59 1.29
CA MET A 42 -13.07 -4.07 0.04
C MET A 42 -14.16 -3.59 -0.94
N THR A 43 -15.27 -4.33 -1.02
CA THR A 43 -16.41 -3.97 -1.89
C THR A 43 -17.06 -2.66 -1.43
N ILE A 44 -17.29 -2.50 -0.13
CA ILE A 44 -17.86 -1.27 0.44
C ILE A 44 -16.95 -0.07 0.16
N ILE A 45 -15.65 -0.20 0.41
CA ILE A 45 -14.67 0.86 0.14
C ILE A 45 -14.65 1.22 -1.35
N SER A 46 -14.69 0.22 -2.24
CA SER A 46 -14.73 0.46 -3.69
C SER A 46 -16.00 1.21 -4.12
N ILE A 47 -17.15 0.94 -3.50
CA ILE A 47 -18.39 1.65 -3.77
C ILE A 47 -18.28 3.11 -3.30
N ILE A 48 -17.73 3.34 -2.09
CA ILE A 48 -17.53 4.69 -1.54
C ILE A 48 -16.64 5.53 -2.46
N TYR A 49 -15.55 4.98 -2.99
CA TYR A 49 -14.68 5.70 -3.93
C TYR A 49 -15.31 5.94 -5.30
N CYS A 50 -16.33 5.17 -5.68
CA CYS A 50 -17.02 5.30 -6.97
C CYS A 50 -18.03 6.46 -6.98
N ILE A 51 -18.67 6.78 -5.85
CA ILE A 51 -19.77 7.75 -5.76
C ILE A 51 -19.34 9.21 -6.06
N PRO A 52 -18.21 9.74 -5.54
CA PRO A 52 -17.91 11.17 -5.65
C PRO A 52 -16.84 11.53 -6.70
N SER A 53 -16.17 10.56 -7.35
CA SER A 53 -14.91 10.87 -8.05
C SER A 53 -15.05 11.02 -9.56
N ASN A 54 -14.48 12.10 -10.10
CA ASN A 54 -14.14 12.18 -11.52
C ASN A 54 -12.97 11.21 -11.78
N ILE A 55 -13.12 10.32 -12.78
CA ILE A 55 -12.18 9.23 -13.07
C ILE A 55 -10.75 9.75 -13.22
N GLY A 56 -10.55 10.94 -13.83
CA GLY A 56 -9.23 11.55 -13.99
C GLY A 56 -8.55 11.86 -12.66
N ASN A 57 -9.29 12.41 -11.69
CA ASN A 57 -8.77 12.72 -10.36
C ASN A 57 -8.48 11.45 -9.56
N LEU A 58 -9.31 10.41 -9.71
CA LEU A 58 -9.10 9.13 -9.03
C LEU A 58 -7.86 8.42 -9.53
N ILE A 59 -7.64 8.40 -10.86
CA ILE A 59 -6.43 7.83 -11.46
C ILE A 59 -5.19 8.59 -10.98
N GLY A 60 -5.24 9.93 -10.99
CA GLY A 60 -4.16 10.76 -10.47
C GLY A 60 -3.84 10.47 -9.01
N PHE A 61 -4.87 10.34 -8.17
CA PHE A 61 -4.74 10.01 -6.76
C PHE A 61 -4.15 8.60 -6.51
N VAL A 62 -4.69 7.57 -7.16
CA VAL A 62 -4.19 6.20 -7.03
C VAL A 62 -2.76 6.09 -7.53
N SER A 63 -2.42 6.79 -8.63
CA SER A 63 -1.07 6.80 -9.17
C SER A 63 -0.09 7.45 -8.18
N PHE A 64 -0.45 8.62 -7.63
CA PHE A 64 0.35 9.30 -6.61
C PHE A 64 0.66 8.40 -5.42
N VAL A 65 -0.39 7.79 -4.82
CA VAL A 65 -0.24 6.90 -3.67
C VAL A 65 0.61 5.67 -4.03
N SER A 66 0.38 5.08 -5.20
CA SER A 66 1.12 3.91 -5.66
C SER A 66 2.62 4.21 -5.84
N TRP A 67 2.96 5.33 -6.48
CA TRP A 67 4.34 5.75 -6.69
C TRP A 67 5.04 6.13 -5.38
N MET A 68 4.31 6.68 -4.42
CA MET A 68 4.82 6.92 -3.07
C MET A 68 5.21 5.61 -2.36
N PHE A 69 4.33 4.59 -2.39
CA PHE A 69 4.64 3.27 -1.81
C PHE A 69 5.75 2.53 -2.56
N PHE A 70 5.86 2.69 -3.87
CA PHE A 70 7.00 2.16 -4.63
C PHE A 70 8.31 2.80 -4.18
N GLY A 71 8.35 4.12 -4.03
CA GLY A 71 9.52 4.83 -3.49
C GLY A 71 9.95 4.31 -2.12
N LEU A 72 8.99 4.15 -1.21
CA LEU A 72 9.23 3.58 0.12
C LEU A 72 9.73 2.14 0.04
N THR A 73 9.19 1.32 -0.86
CA THR A 73 9.62 -0.07 -1.07
C THR A 73 11.04 -0.15 -1.61
N PHE A 74 11.42 0.72 -2.55
CA PHE A 74 12.79 0.79 -3.05
C PHE A 74 13.76 1.26 -1.97
N LEU A 75 13.37 2.26 -1.16
CA LEU A 75 14.15 2.72 -0.02
C LEU A 75 14.35 1.60 1.01
N ALA A 76 13.27 0.89 1.36
CA ALA A 76 13.31 -0.27 2.26
C ALA A 76 14.17 -1.40 1.70
N THR A 77 14.19 -1.59 0.38
CA THR A 77 15.04 -2.59 -0.28
C THR A 77 16.53 -2.24 -0.13
N ILE A 78 16.90 -0.96 -0.25
CA ILE A 78 18.26 -0.47 0.00
C ILE A 78 18.62 -0.67 1.47
N PHE A 79 17.75 -0.23 2.39
CA PHE A 79 17.96 -0.40 3.82
C PHE A 79 18.17 -1.87 4.20
N CYS A 80 17.32 -2.76 3.68
CA CYS A 80 17.43 -4.21 3.91
C CYS A 80 18.70 -4.82 3.30
N LYS A 81 19.24 -4.27 2.20
CA LYS A 81 20.57 -4.68 1.68
C LYS A 81 21.69 -4.38 2.67
N PHE A 82 21.63 -3.24 3.37
CA PHE A 82 22.63 -2.88 4.38
C PHE A 82 22.43 -3.66 5.69
N THR A 83 21.22 -3.71 6.24
CA THR A 83 20.94 -4.38 7.52
C THR A 83 21.04 -5.91 7.43
N LYS A 84 20.59 -6.50 6.32
CA LYS A 84 20.61 -7.96 6.08
C LYS A 84 21.53 -8.32 4.93
N ALA A 85 22.80 -7.93 5.05
CA ALA A 85 23.83 -8.16 4.05
C ALA A 85 24.17 -9.66 3.83
N LYS A 86 24.03 -10.49 4.88
CA LYS A 86 24.35 -11.94 4.85
C LYS A 86 23.17 -12.85 4.46
N ALA A 87 22.02 -12.30 4.11
CA ALA A 87 20.89 -13.11 3.66
C ALA A 87 21.21 -13.77 2.31
N ASP A 88 20.95 -15.07 2.19
CA ASP A 88 21.11 -15.76 0.91
C ASP A 88 20.05 -15.24 -0.08
N ARG A 89 20.52 -14.70 -1.22
CA ARG A 89 19.66 -14.07 -2.23
C ARG A 89 19.90 -14.72 -3.58
N VAL A 90 18.92 -15.51 -4.02
CA VAL A 90 18.89 -16.16 -5.34
C VAL A 90 18.83 -15.12 -6.46
N ILE A 91 18.15 -13.98 -6.24
CA ILE A 91 18.01 -12.90 -7.23
C ILE A 91 18.65 -11.62 -6.67
N LYS A 92 19.67 -11.10 -7.36
CA LYS A 92 20.38 -9.88 -6.98
C LYS A 92 20.04 -8.75 -7.96
N VAL A 93 19.17 -7.84 -7.51
CA VAL A 93 18.87 -6.61 -8.27
C VAL A 93 20.06 -5.63 -8.18
N PRO A 94 20.55 -5.07 -9.30
CA PRO A 94 21.62 -4.09 -9.30
C PRO A 94 21.21 -2.80 -8.57
N ILE A 95 22.10 -2.25 -7.76
CA ILE A 95 21.86 -1.01 -6.99
C ILE A 95 21.55 0.21 -7.88
N PRO A 96 22.21 0.41 -9.05
CA PRO A 96 21.91 1.55 -9.91
C PRO A 96 20.45 1.59 -10.39
N VAL A 97 19.86 0.43 -10.66
CA VAL A 97 18.45 0.32 -11.09
C VAL A 97 17.51 0.78 -9.98
N ILE A 98 17.81 0.43 -8.73
CA ILE A 98 16.99 0.83 -7.57
C ILE A 98 17.09 2.34 -7.35
N ILE A 99 18.30 2.92 -7.46
CA ILE A 99 18.50 4.38 -7.33
C ILE A 99 17.72 5.13 -8.43
N PHE A 100 17.80 4.65 -9.67
CA PHE A 100 17.03 5.23 -10.78
C PHE A 100 15.51 5.20 -10.50
N MET A 101 14.99 4.07 -10.02
CA MET A 101 13.56 3.95 -9.69
C MET A 101 13.13 4.86 -8.54
N ILE A 102 14.00 5.12 -7.57
CA ILE A 102 13.74 6.10 -6.49
C ILE A 102 13.64 7.52 -7.08
N LEU A 103 14.54 7.89 -7.99
CA LEU A 103 14.48 9.20 -8.66
C LEU A 103 13.18 9.38 -9.46
N VAL A 104 12.77 8.35 -10.20
CA VAL A 104 11.50 8.35 -10.95
C VAL A 104 10.30 8.48 -10.01
N SER A 105 10.29 7.72 -8.90
CA SER A 105 9.24 7.80 -7.89
C SER A 105 9.14 9.21 -7.28
N ILE A 106 10.28 9.82 -6.91
CA ILE A 106 10.31 11.19 -6.37
C ILE A 106 9.73 12.19 -7.40
N TYR A 107 10.13 12.08 -8.66
CA TYR A 107 9.61 12.94 -9.72
C TYR A 107 8.08 12.80 -9.88
N LEU A 108 7.56 11.56 -9.90
CA LEU A 108 6.14 11.29 -10.08
C LEU A 108 5.29 11.63 -8.85
N VAL A 109 5.90 11.75 -7.67
CA VAL A 109 5.22 12.27 -6.46
C VAL A 109 5.21 13.80 -6.46
N ILE A 110 6.31 14.46 -6.87
CA ILE A 110 6.41 15.92 -6.88
C ILE A 110 5.59 16.55 -8.03
N ALA A 111 5.60 15.94 -9.21
CA ALA A 111 4.90 16.46 -10.40
C ALA A 111 3.40 16.77 -10.16
N PRO A 112 2.57 15.87 -9.59
CA PRO A 112 1.17 16.16 -9.32
C PRO A 112 0.97 17.18 -8.18
N VAL A 113 1.88 17.26 -7.21
CA VAL A 113 1.81 18.23 -6.10
C VAL A 113 1.96 19.67 -6.61
N ILE A 114 2.85 19.89 -7.59
CA ILE A 114 3.07 21.22 -8.17
C ILE A 114 1.98 21.57 -9.18
N SER A 115 1.57 20.61 -10.01
CA SER A 115 0.69 20.88 -11.17
C SER A 115 -0.78 21.09 -10.77
N SER A 116 -1.25 20.45 -9.69
CA SER A 116 -2.63 20.55 -9.23
C SER A 116 -2.70 20.21 -7.74
N PRO A 117 -2.45 21.19 -6.85
CA PRO A 117 -2.45 20.95 -5.42
C PRO A 117 -3.86 20.58 -4.96
N ASN A 118 -4.12 19.28 -4.86
CA ASN A 118 -5.37 18.74 -4.35
C ASN A 118 -5.17 18.36 -2.88
N ILE A 119 -6.12 18.76 -2.02
CA ILE A 119 -6.16 18.41 -0.59
C ILE A 119 -6.04 16.89 -0.37
N GLY A 120 -6.52 16.09 -1.32
CA GLY A 120 -6.40 14.63 -1.27
C GLY A 120 -4.95 14.14 -1.08
N TYR A 121 -3.95 14.79 -1.69
CA TYR A 121 -2.55 14.38 -1.57
C TYR A 121 -1.99 14.63 -0.16
N LEU A 122 -2.36 15.76 0.46
CA LEU A 122 -1.97 16.07 1.84
C LEU A 122 -2.59 15.08 2.83
N VAL A 123 -3.88 14.76 2.64
CA VAL A 123 -4.58 13.76 3.46
C VAL A 123 -3.91 12.40 3.34
N ALA A 124 -3.47 12.00 2.14
CA ALA A 124 -2.75 10.73 1.95
C ALA A 124 -1.42 10.67 2.73
N ILE A 125 -0.64 11.76 2.73
CA ILE A 125 0.63 11.83 3.48
C ILE A 125 0.34 11.77 4.99
N ILE A 126 -0.66 12.49 5.47
CA ILE A 126 -1.05 12.50 6.88
C ILE A 126 -1.50 11.09 7.33
N ILE A 127 -2.34 10.42 6.55
CA ILE A 127 -2.77 9.04 6.84
C ILE A 127 -1.57 8.10 6.90
N LEU A 128 -0.60 8.24 6.00
CA LEU A 128 0.62 7.43 6.02
C LEU A 128 1.45 7.66 7.28
N LEU A 129 1.61 8.92 7.71
CA LEU A 129 2.31 9.26 8.95
C LEU A 129 1.58 8.74 10.19
N ILE A 130 0.25 8.85 10.23
CA ILE A 130 -0.58 8.27 11.30
C ILE A 130 -0.41 6.75 11.34
N GLY A 131 -0.41 6.09 10.17
CA GLY A 131 -0.16 4.65 10.07
C GLY A 131 1.21 4.26 10.63
N LEU A 132 2.26 5.01 10.27
CA LEU A 132 3.61 4.77 10.78
C LEU A 132 3.68 4.97 12.31
N LEU A 133 3.05 6.01 12.84
CA LEU A 133 2.99 6.28 14.27
C LEU A 133 2.22 5.18 15.01
N SER A 134 1.05 4.77 14.50
CA SER A 134 0.24 3.70 15.07
C SER A 134 0.98 2.36 15.10
N LEU A 135 1.82 2.09 14.10
CA LEU A 135 2.69 0.91 14.08
C LEU A 135 3.79 1.00 15.13
N SER A 136 4.37 2.19 15.36
CA SER A 136 5.39 2.38 16.40
C SER A 136 4.83 2.28 17.82
N SER A 137 3.56 2.62 18.04
CA SER A 137 2.90 2.48 19.35
C SER A 137 2.47 1.05 19.66
N LEU A 138 2.37 0.19 18.64
CA LEU A 138 2.17 -1.25 18.79
C LEU A 138 3.57 -1.88 18.91
N GLU A 139 4.23 -1.70 20.06
CA GLU A 139 5.45 -2.44 20.37
C GLU A 139 5.13 -3.94 20.37
N ILE A 140 5.56 -4.63 19.31
CA ILE A 140 5.67 -6.09 19.21
C ILE A 140 7.16 -6.43 19.16
#